data_AF-A0AB37YLA2-F1
#
_entry.id   AF-A0AB37YLA2-F1
#
_cell.length_a   1.000
_cell.length_b   1.000
_cell.length_c   1.000
_cell.angle_alpha   90.00
_cell.angle_beta   90.00
_cell.angle_gamma   90.00
#
_symmetry.space_group_name_H-M   'P 1'
#
loop_
_entity.id
_entity.type
_entity.pdbx_description
1 polymer ?
#
loop_
_entity_poly.entity_id
_entity_poly.type
_entity_poly.pdbx_seq_one_letter_code
_entity_poly.pdbx_strand_id
1 'polypeptide(L)'
;MFIGIESIKEAKSEVNIEGEGPNKSLLTAYLSGFMIAISPANIVFWIGVFGPVLVSSLGNASTSTFILIAVGIILGIFMHDMVLLGFVHFTRRFLNPTFIKWVSISAAIALFGFSGYFGYECIKQVITFISKA
;
A
#
# COMPACT_ATOMS: atom_id res chain seq x y z
N MET A 1 1.24 10.81 8.78
CA MET A 1 0.68 11.88 9.63
C MET A 1 -0.15 12.87 8.81
N PHE A 2 0.41 13.47 7.74
CA PHE A 2 -0.31 14.38 6.83
C PHE A 2 -1.60 13.76 6.23
N ILE A 3 -1.51 12.55 5.68
CA ILE A 3 -2.66 11.80 5.12
C ILE A 3 -3.77 11.56 6.15
N GLY A 4 -3.42 11.37 7.43
CA GLY A 4 -4.38 11.14 8.50
C GLY A 4 -5.11 12.42 8.93
N ILE A 5 -4.41 13.56 8.93
CA ILE A 5 -5.00 14.86 9.26
C ILE A 5 -5.89 15.35 8.10
N GLU A 6 -5.47 15.12 6.85
CA GLU A 6 -6.32 15.35 5.67
C GLU A 6 -7.56 14.44 5.68
N SER A 7 -7.41 13.13 5.96
CA SER A 7 -8.55 12.21 6.10
C SER A 7 -9.57 12.66 7.15
N ILE A 8 -9.11 13.20 8.29
CA ILE A 8 -10.00 13.69 9.35
C ILE A 8 -10.67 15.01 8.95
N LYS A 9 -9.98 15.89 8.21
CA LYS A 9 -10.54 17.16 7.74
C LYS A 9 -11.55 16.95 6.60
N GLU A 10 -11.25 16.04 5.68
CA GLU A 10 -12.13 15.61 4.58
C GLU A 10 -13.35 14.84 5.09
N ALA A 11 -13.19 14.01 6.14
CA ALA A 11 -14.30 13.28 6.77
C ALA A 11 -15.19 14.15 7.69
N LYS A 12 -14.72 15.34 8.08
CA LYS A 12 -15.44 16.30 8.93
C LYS A 12 -16.10 17.42 8.14
N SER A 13 -15.64 17.70 6.92
CA SER A 13 -16.46 18.34 5.91
C SER A 13 -17.65 17.42 5.67
N GLU A 14 -18.85 17.88 6.01
CA GLU A 14 -20.08 17.17 5.70
C GLU A 14 -19.98 16.58 4.30
N VAL A 15 -20.09 15.26 4.22
CA VAL A 15 -20.39 14.58 2.96
C VAL A 15 -21.82 15.01 2.64
N ASN A 16 -21.94 16.23 2.16
CA ASN A 16 -23.13 16.78 1.57
C ASN A 16 -23.25 16.05 0.23
N ILE A 17 -23.92 14.89 0.26
CA ILE A 17 -24.37 14.18 -0.94
C ILE A 17 -25.57 14.95 -1.53
N GLU A 18 -25.45 16.27 -1.67
CA GLU A 18 -26.35 17.11 -2.45
C GLU A 18 -25.48 18.04 -3.29
N GLY A 19 -25.21 17.61 -4.53
CA GLY A 19 -25.11 18.56 -5.63
C GLY A 19 -23.73 19.14 -6.01
N GLU A 20 -22.59 18.50 -5.75
CA GLU A 20 -21.34 18.91 -6.41
C GLU A 20 -21.20 18.25 -7.79
N GLY A 21 -21.23 19.09 -8.84
CA GLY A 21 -21.32 18.68 -10.24
C GLY A 21 -20.20 17.74 -10.74
N PRO A 22 -20.38 17.15 -11.93
CA PRO A 22 -19.57 16.05 -12.50
C PRO A 22 -18.14 16.44 -12.94
N ASN A 23 -17.53 17.46 -12.35
CA ASN A 23 -16.26 18.06 -12.78
C ASN A 23 -15.12 17.91 -11.76
N LYS A 24 -15.01 16.76 -11.09
CA LYS A 24 -13.67 16.35 -10.62
C LYS A 24 -12.87 16.01 -11.88
N SER A 25 -12.09 16.98 -12.35
CA SER A 25 -11.27 16.88 -13.56
C SER A 25 -10.54 15.54 -13.59
N LEU A 26 -10.58 14.83 -14.71
CA LEU A 26 -9.84 13.57 -14.89
C LEU A 26 -8.34 13.75 -14.58
N LEU A 27 -7.84 14.98 -14.71
CA LEU A 27 -6.50 15.39 -14.34
C LEU A 27 -6.27 15.26 -12.82
N THR A 28 -7.22 15.65 -11.98
CA THR A 28 -7.14 15.50 -10.52
C THR A 28 -7.16 14.03 -10.10
N ALA A 29 -8.00 13.20 -10.75
CA ALA A 29 -8.01 11.76 -10.52
C ALA A 29 -6.69 11.11 -10.96
N TYR A 30 -6.15 11.52 -12.12
CA TYR A 30 -4.85 11.06 -12.62
C TYR A 30 -3.69 11.47 -11.70
N LEU A 31 -3.64 12.73 -11.26
CA LEU A 31 -2.63 13.23 -10.32
C LEU A 31 -2.71 12.54 -8.96
N SER A 32 -3.93 12.25 -8.48
CA SER A 32 -4.12 11.49 -7.24
C SER A 32 -3.58 10.07 -7.38
N GLY A 33 -3.88 9.40 -8.50
CA GLY A 33 -3.32 8.07 -8.81
C GLY A 33 -1.79 8.10 -8.93
N PHE A 34 -1.24 9.14 -9.58
CA PHE A 34 0.20 9.33 -9.70
C PHE A 34 0.89 9.54 -8.34
N MET A 35 0.30 10.34 -7.45
CA MET A 35 0.80 10.52 -6.07
C MET A 35 0.80 9.20 -5.28
N ILE A 36 -0.23 8.36 -5.46
CA ILE A 36 -0.27 7.02 -4.85
C ILE A 36 0.83 6.12 -5.42
N ALA A 37 1.07 6.16 -6.74
CA ALA A 37 2.13 5.39 -7.39
C ALA A 37 3.54 5.79 -6.92
N ILE A 38 3.75 7.02 -6.48
CA ILE A 38 5.05 7.49 -5.95
C ILE A 38 5.10 7.40 -4.41
N SER A 39 4.04 6.91 -3.77
CA SER A 39 4.03 6.76 -2.32
C SER A 39 5.16 5.83 -1.85
N PRO A 40 5.79 6.11 -0.68
CA PRO A 40 6.84 5.25 -0.12
C PRO A 40 6.41 3.78 0.00
N ALA A 41 5.13 3.53 0.28
CA ALA A 41 4.57 2.19 0.34
C ALA A 41 4.62 1.48 -1.03
N ASN A 42 4.24 2.16 -2.11
CA ASN A 42 4.28 1.58 -3.46
C ASN A 42 5.73 1.33 -3.92
N ILE A 43 6.67 2.21 -3.56
CA ILE A 43 8.10 2.02 -3.86
C ILE A 43 8.66 0.80 -3.11
N VAL A 44 8.42 0.70 -1.80
CA VAL A 44 8.86 -0.43 -0.97
C VAL A 44 8.23 -1.74 -1.46
N PHE A 45 6.96 -1.70 -1.88
CA PHE A 45 6.29 -2.85 -2.49
C PHE A 45 7.03 -3.35 -3.74
N TRP A 46 7.28 -2.49 -4.72
CA TRP A 46 7.95 -2.90 -5.95
C TRP A 46 9.40 -3.37 -5.72
N ILE A 47 10.11 -2.77 -4.78
CA ILE A 47 11.45 -3.25 -4.36
C ILE A 47 11.36 -4.64 -3.73
N GLY A 48 10.35 -4.89 -2.89
CA GLY A 48 10.12 -6.19 -2.28
C GLY A 48 9.74 -7.28 -3.29
N VAL A 49 8.98 -6.93 -4.33
CA VAL A 49 8.62 -7.87 -5.40
C VAL A 49 9.81 -8.17 -6.31
N PHE A 50 10.55 -7.16 -6.76
CA PHE A 50 11.65 -7.34 -7.70
C PHE A 50 12.97 -7.75 -7.06
N GLY A 51 13.21 -7.47 -5.77
CA GLY A 51 14.45 -7.81 -5.07
C GLY A 51 14.79 -9.32 -5.15
N PRO A 52 13.89 -10.21 -4.69
CA PRO A 52 14.09 -11.66 -4.79
C PRO A 52 14.23 -12.16 -6.23
N VAL A 53 13.49 -11.55 -7.16
CA VAL A 53 13.50 -11.90 -8.60
C VAL A 53 14.82 -11.52 -9.25
N LEU A 54 15.36 -10.34 -8.92
CA LEU A 54 16.65 -9.84 -9.41
C LEU A 54 17.80 -10.71 -8.91
N VAL A 55 17.80 -11.07 -7.62
CA VAL A 55 18.79 -11.99 -7.02
C VAL A 55 18.72 -13.37 -7.70
N SER A 56 17.51 -13.89 -7.93
CA SER A 56 17.31 -15.18 -8.58
C SER A 56 17.70 -15.18 -10.06
N SER A 57 17.61 -14.03 -10.74
CA SER A 57 17.94 -13.90 -12.17
C SER A 57 19.44 -13.75 -12.44
N LEU A 58 20.24 -13.35 -11.44
CA LEU A 58 21.70 -13.25 -11.55
C LEU A 58 22.39 -14.63 -11.58
N GLY A 59 21.76 -15.67 -11.04
CA GLY A 59 22.36 -17.00 -10.88
C GLY A 59 22.06 -18.04 -11.97
N ASN A 60 20.96 -17.88 -12.74
CA ASN A 60 20.49 -18.90 -13.71
C ASN A 60 19.84 -18.25 -14.94
N ALA A 61 20.63 -17.57 -15.77
CA ALA A 61 20.13 -16.75 -16.86
C ALA A 61 19.72 -17.57 -18.10
N SER A 62 18.41 -17.85 -18.23
CA SER A 62 17.77 -17.92 -19.53
C SER A 62 16.66 -16.86 -19.60
N THR A 63 16.69 -16.01 -20.64
CA THR A 63 15.75 -14.89 -20.83
C THR A 63 14.28 -15.33 -20.76
N SER A 64 13.99 -16.58 -21.15
CA SER A 64 12.66 -17.19 -21.09
C SER A 64 12.13 -17.34 -19.66
N THR A 65 12.97 -17.74 -18.69
CA THR A 65 12.57 -17.88 -17.29
C THR A 65 12.23 -16.53 -16.67
N PHE A 66 12.99 -15.48 -17.02
CA PHE A 66 12.74 -14.12 -16.52
C PHE A 66 11.36 -13.58 -16.96
N ILE A 67 11.03 -13.73 -18.25
CA ILE A 67 9.74 -13.27 -18.79
C ILE A 67 8.56 -14.03 -18.14
N LEU A 68 8.71 -15.34 -17.92
CA LEU A 68 7.67 -16.17 -17.32
C LEU A 68 7.41 -15.75 -15.86
N ILE A 69 8.46 -15.46 -15.10
CA ILE A 69 8.35 -14.92 -13.74
C ILE A 69 7.69 -13.54 -13.75
N ALA A 70 8.10 -12.63 -14.64
CA ALA A 70 7.52 -11.29 -14.73
C ALA A 70 6.02 -11.32 -15.06
N VAL A 71 5.60 -12.17 -16.00
CA VAL A 71 4.17 -12.37 -16.34
C VAL A 71 3.43 -12.97 -15.15
N GLY A 72 4.02 -13.93 -14.45
CA GLY A 72 3.43 -14.51 -13.23
C GLY A 72 3.17 -13.46 -12.14
N ILE A 73 4.10 -12.52 -11.94
CA ILE A 73 3.93 -11.40 -11.00
C ILE A 73 2.78 -10.50 -11.42
N ILE A 74 2.73 -10.09 -12.70
CA ILE A 74 1.65 -9.24 -13.21
C ILE A 74 0.29 -9.93 -13.05
N LEU A 75 0.19 -11.22 -13.39
CA LEU A 75 -1.03 -12.00 -13.23
C LEU A 75 -1.45 -12.14 -11.75
N GLY A 76 -0.48 -12.36 -10.86
CA GLY A 76 -0.74 -12.46 -9.42
C GLY A 76 -1.30 -11.15 -8.86
N ILE A 77 -0.68 -10.01 -9.19
CA ILE A 77 -1.16 -8.68 -8.77
C ILE A 77 -2.55 -8.41 -9.36
N PHE A 78 -2.75 -8.70 -10.65
CA PHE A 78 -4.05 -8.53 -11.30
C PHE A 78 -5.15 -9.36 -10.63
N MET A 79 -4.87 -10.62 -10.30
CA MET A 79 -5.80 -11.51 -9.62
C MET A 79 -6.12 -11.02 -8.20
N HIS A 80 -5.11 -10.56 -7.47
CA HIS A 80 -5.29 -9.94 -6.16
C HIS A 80 -6.21 -8.71 -6.24
N ASP A 81 -5.99 -7.83 -7.21
CA ASP A 81 -6.78 -6.60 -7.38
C ASP A 81 -8.24 -6.91 -7.74
N MET A 82 -8.49 -7.96 -8.54
CA MET A 82 -9.86 -8.43 -8.82
C MET A 82 -10.57 -8.91 -7.54
N VAL A 83 -9.86 -9.66 -6.68
CA VAL A 83 -10.40 -10.09 -5.38
C VAL A 83 -10.69 -8.88 -4.49
N LEU A 84 -9.78 -7.90 -4.44
CA LEU A 84 -9.97 -6.67 -3.67
C LEU A 84 -11.17 -5.86 -4.19
N LEU A 85 -11.32 -5.69 -5.50
CA LEU A 85 -12.46 -5.01 -6.11
C LEU A 85 -13.79 -5.70 -5.78
N GLY A 86 -13.83 -7.04 -5.88
CA GLY A 86 -15.00 -7.83 -5.51
C GLY A 86 -15.34 -7.68 -4.02
N PHE A 87 -14.33 -7.74 -3.15
CA PHE A 87 -14.49 -7.55 -1.71
C PHE A 87 -15.00 -6.15 -1.38
N VAL A 88 -14.44 -5.10 -1.99
CA VAL A 88 -14.88 -3.71 -1.80
C VAL A 88 -16.32 -3.53 -2.28
N HIS A 89 -16.69 -4.12 -3.42
CA HIS A 89 -18.07 -4.05 -3.92
C HIS A 89 -19.07 -4.68 -2.95
N PHE A 90 -18.75 -5.85 -2.39
CA PHE A 90 -19.61 -6.52 -1.40
C PHE A 90 -19.66 -5.73 -0.08
N THR A 91 -18.50 -5.31 0.42
CA THR A 91 -18.37 -4.62 1.71
C THR A 91 -19.01 -3.22 1.66
N ARG A 92 -19.10 -2.57 0.49
CA ARG A 92 -19.78 -1.26 0.32
C ARG A 92 -21.22 -1.26 0.82
N ARG A 93 -21.91 -2.41 0.81
CA ARG A 93 -23.26 -2.54 1.38
C ARG A 93 -23.29 -2.59 2.91
N PHE A 94 -22.17 -2.93 3.55
CA PHE A 94 -22.01 -3.06 5.01
C PHE A 94 -21.11 -2.00 5.65
N LEU A 95 -20.46 -1.15 4.84
CA LEU A 95 -19.53 -0.11 5.28
C LEU A 95 -20.28 1.06 5.93
N ASN A 96 -20.61 0.88 7.21
CA ASN A 96 -20.97 1.99 8.08
C ASN A 96 -19.71 2.85 8.32
N PRO A 97 -19.77 4.19 8.21
CA PRO A 97 -18.63 5.07 8.53
C PRO A 97 -18.01 4.81 9.92
N THR A 98 -18.80 4.29 10.86
CA THR A 98 -18.33 3.84 12.17
C THR A 98 -17.34 2.66 12.07
N PHE A 99 -17.58 1.72 11.17
CA PHE A 99 -16.72 0.55 10.96
C PHE A 99 -15.37 0.95 10.37
N ILE A 100 -15.36 1.86 9.39
CA ILE A 100 -14.13 2.42 8.80
C ILE A 100 -13.27 3.09 9.87
N LYS A 101 -13.89 3.83 10.79
CA LYS A 101 -13.20 4.50 11.89
C LYS A 101 -12.56 3.51 12.85
N TRP A 102 -13.27 2.47 13.26
CA TRP A 102 -12.73 1.42 14.14
C TRP A 102 -11.58 0.66 13.49
N VAL A 103 -11.71 0.28 12.22
CA VAL A 103 -10.64 -0.38 11.46
C VAL A 103 -9.42 0.53 11.36
N SER A 104 -9.61 1.82 11.03
CA SER A 104 -8.51 2.79 10.96
C SER A 104 -7.76 2.95 12.28
N ILE A 105 -8.48 3.01 13.41
CA ILE A 105 -7.87 3.11 14.74
C ILE A 105 -7.09 1.82 15.07
N SER A 106 -7.67 0.65 14.81
CA SER A 106 -7.00 -0.63 15.05
C SER A 106 -5.74 -0.79 14.19
N ALA A 107 -5.80 -0.39 12.92
CA ALA A 107 -4.66 -0.38 12.02
C ALA A 107 -3.57 0.59 12.49
N ALA A 108 -3.94 1.78 12.96
CA ALA A 108 -2.99 2.75 13.51
C ALA A 108 -2.27 2.20 14.76
N ILE A 109 -3.01 1.54 15.68
CA ILE A 109 -2.42 0.91 16.87
C ILE A 109 -1.47 -0.22 16.47
N ALA A 110 -1.90 -1.11 15.57
CA ALA A 110 -1.06 -2.20 15.07
C ALA A 110 0.21 -1.68 14.39
N LEU A 111 0.10 -0.63 13.58
CA LEU A 111 1.23 0.00 12.90
C LEU A 111 2.20 0.64 13.89
N PHE A 112 1.70 1.28 14.96
CA PHE A 112 2.54 1.85 16.00
C PHE A 112 3.33 0.77 16.76
N GLY A 113 2.67 -0.34 17.09
CA GLY A 113 3.31 -1.50 17.71
C GLY A 113 4.37 -2.13 16.81
N PHE A 114 4.05 -2.32 15.53
CA PHE A 114 4.99 -2.87 14.56
C PHE A 114 6.18 -1.95 14.33
N SER A 115 5.96 -0.63 14.23
CA SER A 115 7.02 0.37 14.07
C SER A 115 7.99 0.36 15.26
N GLY A 116 7.49 0.23 16.49
CA GLY A 116 8.32 0.15 17.69
C GLY A 116 9.18 -1.12 17.70
N TYR A 117 8.56 -2.28 17.39
CA TYR A 117 9.26 -3.55 17.31
C TYR A 117 10.36 -3.55 16.24
N PHE A 118 10.05 -3.03 15.05
CA PHE A 118 11.00 -2.95 13.96
C PHE A 118 12.16 -1.99 14.26
N GLY A 119 11.87 -0.86 14.93
CA GLY A 119 12.88 0.07 15.40
C GLY A 119 13.84 -0.57 16.42
N TYR A 120 13.30 -1.34 17.37
CA TYR A 120 14.11 -2.07 18.37
C TYR A 120 14.99 -3.13 17.72
N GLU A 121 14.44 -3.98 16.85
CA GLU A 121 15.22 -5.02 16.16
C GLU A 121 16.29 -4.41 15.24
N CYS A 122 16.00 -3.29 14.59
CA CYS A 122 16.98 -2.57 13.78
C CYS A 122 18.16 -2.06 14.62
N ILE A 123 17.89 -1.38 15.74
CA ILE A 123 18.94 -0.88 16.65
C ILE A 123 19.79 -2.04 17.20
N LYS A 124 19.13 -3.12 17.62
CA LYS A 124 19.80 -4.33 18.13
C LYS A 124 20.70 -4.97 17.07
N GLN A 125 20.23 -5.09 15.83
CA GLN A 125 21.02 -5.64 14.72
C GLN A 125 22.20 -4.72 14.37
N VAL A 126 22.01 -3.40 14.34
CA VAL A 126 23.07 -2.43 14.07
C VAL A 126 24.16 -2.48 15.15
N ILE A 127 23.78 -2.51 16.44
CA ILE A 127 24.74 -2.62 17.55
C ILE A 127 25.50 -3.95 17.49
N THR A 128 24.80 -5.05 17.19
CA THR A 128 25.42 -6.38 17.06
C THR A 128 26.40 -6.43 15.87
N PHE A 129 26.07 -5.76 14.76
CA PHE A 129 26.93 -5.66 13.58
C PHE A 129 28.18 -4.83 13.89
N ILE A 130 28.05 -3.68 14.56
CA ILE A 130 29.19 -2.84 14.97
C ILE A 130 30.09 -3.58 15.98
N SER A 131 29.53 -4.38 16.88
CA SER A 131 30.32 -5.15 17.86
C SER A 131 31.08 -6.34 17.26
N LYS A 132 30.72 -6.78 16.04
CA LYS A 132 31.39 -7.87 15.31
C LYS A 132 32.38 -7.39 14.25
N ALA A 133 32.37 -6.10 13.92
CA ALA A 133 33.30 -5.45 12.99
C ALA A 133 34.51 -4.88 13.75
#